data_AF-A0A0Q5XRN8-F1
#
_entry.id   AF-A0A0Q5XRN8-F1
#
_cell.length_a   1.000
_cell.length_b   1.000
_cell.length_c   1.000
_cell.angle_alpha   90.00
_cell.angle_beta   90.00
_cell.angle_gamma   90.00
#
_symmetry.space_group_name_H-M   'P 1'
#
loop_
_entity.id
_entity.type
_entity.pdbx_description
1 polymer ?
#
loop_
_entity_poly.entity_id
_entity_poly.type
_entity_poly.pdbx_seq_one_letter_code
_entity_poly.pdbx_strand_id
1 'polypeptide(L)'
;MSRELDTAIEDVLWQYADILHRHGLTSIVGDPREVGDRIGRALIREVGNPFRIGRHILTLVAPDGYLLPPLELRFFRQDVSCRRDDLLPLVTPWSVTLWQSGHVPARWEIGGTVIWPDGSVGRGWWRLLHLTEDRTRARTDEGWLRLGTRMHS
;
A
#
# COMPACT_ATOMS: atom_id res chain seq x y z
N MET A 1 -7.74 20.15 -0.32
CA MET A 1 -7.91 18.69 -0.32
C MET A 1 -9.20 18.26 -1.03
N SER A 2 -10.40 18.66 -0.60
CA SER A 2 -11.66 18.25 -1.29
C SER A 2 -11.65 18.58 -2.79
N ARG A 3 -11.40 19.84 -3.16
CA ARG A 3 -11.41 20.28 -4.57
C ARG A 3 -10.38 19.58 -5.47
N GLU A 4 -9.24 19.21 -4.92
CA GLU A 4 -8.19 18.49 -5.67
C GLU A 4 -8.59 17.04 -5.94
N LEU A 5 -9.19 16.38 -4.95
CA LEU A 5 -9.75 15.05 -5.10
C LEU A 5 -10.92 15.04 -6.10
N ASP A 6 -11.80 16.04 -6.03
CA ASP A 6 -12.95 16.16 -6.95
C ASP A 6 -12.47 16.29 -8.40
N THR A 7 -11.51 17.18 -8.67
CA THR A 7 -10.93 17.34 -10.02
C THR A 7 -10.23 16.06 -10.49
N ALA A 8 -9.44 15.40 -9.63
CA ALA A 8 -8.78 14.16 -10.00
C ALA A 8 -9.77 13.02 -10.33
N ILE A 9 -10.91 12.97 -9.64
CA ILE A 9 -11.99 12.02 -9.93
C ILE A 9 -12.64 12.34 -11.28
N GLU A 10 -13.00 13.60 -11.52
CA GLU A 10 -13.65 14.03 -12.78
C GLU A 10 -12.81 13.71 -14.02
N ASP A 11 -11.51 14.01 -13.99
CA ASP A 11 -10.58 13.73 -15.09
C ASP A 11 -10.52 12.22 -15.41
N VAL A 12 -10.51 11.39 -14.37
CA VAL A 12 -10.44 9.93 -14.51
C VAL A 12 -11.72 9.33 -15.07
N LEU A 13 -12.88 9.84 -14.66
CA LEU A 13 -14.17 9.33 -15.11
C LEU A 13 -14.30 9.40 -16.63
N TRP A 14 -13.81 10.48 -17.25
CA TRP A 14 -13.80 10.62 -18.70
C TRP A 14 -12.70 9.81 -19.36
N GLN A 15 -11.48 9.87 -18.84
CA GLN A 15 -10.31 9.29 -19.51
C GLN A 15 -10.24 7.75 -19.41
N TYR A 16 -10.78 7.16 -18.34
CA TYR A 16 -10.62 5.74 -18.04
C TYR A 16 -11.95 5.00 -17.85
N ALA A 17 -13.05 5.50 -18.42
CA ALA A 17 -14.38 4.90 -18.31
C ALA A 17 -14.39 3.38 -18.59
N ASP A 18 -13.69 2.93 -19.63
CA ASP A 18 -13.59 1.51 -19.99
C ASP A 18 -12.91 0.66 -18.90
N ILE A 19 -11.86 1.21 -18.28
CA ILE A 19 -11.16 0.54 -17.17
C ILE A 19 -12.09 0.44 -15.97
N LEU A 20 -12.75 1.53 -15.60
CA LEU A 20 -13.69 1.57 -14.48
C LEU A 20 -14.84 0.58 -14.69
N HIS A 21 -15.39 0.52 -15.91
CA HIS A 21 -16.44 -0.43 -16.28
C HIS A 21 -15.96 -1.89 -16.15
N ARG A 22 -14.76 -2.23 -16.62
CA ARG A 22 -14.17 -3.58 -16.46
C ARG A 22 -14.02 -4.00 -15.00
N HIS A 23 -13.78 -3.05 -14.10
CA HIS A 23 -13.71 -3.30 -12.65
C HIS A 23 -15.08 -3.19 -11.95
N GLY A 24 -16.19 -3.13 -12.71
CA GLY A 24 -17.56 -3.12 -12.18
C GLY A 24 -18.01 -1.76 -11.63
N LEU A 25 -17.27 -0.69 -11.90
CA LEU A 25 -17.62 0.67 -11.47
C LEU A 25 -18.50 1.34 -12.54
N THR A 26 -19.73 0.86 -12.68
CA THR A 26 -20.71 1.34 -13.67
C THR A 26 -21.59 2.49 -13.17
N SER A 27 -21.71 2.63 -11.85
CA SER A 27 -22.34 3.75 -11.17
C SER A 27 -21.42 4.23 -10.07
N ILE A 28 -21.03 5.50 -10.16
CA ILE A 28 -20.10 6.14 -9.25
C ILE A 28 -20.83 7.37 -8.68
N VAL A 29 -21.53 7.12 -7.57
CA VAL A 29 -22.26 8.14 -6.80
C VAL A 29 -21.92 7.88 -5.33
N GLY A 30 -21.64 8.94 -4.57
CA GLY A 30 -21.33 8.83 -3.15
C GLY A 30 -20.41 9.94 -2.66
N ASP A 31 -19.91 9.76 -1.43
CA ASP A 31 -18.90 10.64 -0.85
C ASP A 31 -17.62 10.63 -1.71
N PRO A 32 -16.99 11.79 -1.99
CA PRO A 32 -15.78 11.86 -2.82
C PRO A 32 -14.62 10.97 -2.35
N ARG A 33 -14.47 10.74 -1.04
CA ARG A 33 -13.41 9.86 -0.53
C ARG A 33 -13.72 8.40 -0.80
N GLU A 34 -14.97 7.98 -0.62
CA GLU A 34 -15.39 6.60 -0.95
C GLU A 34 -15.29 6.33 -2.45
N VAL A 35 -15.73 7.28 -3.27
CA VAL A 35 -15.58 7.24 -4.73
C VAL A 35 -14.11 7.19 -5.13
N GLY A 36 -13.29 8.07 -4.57
CA GLY A 36 -11.85 8.11 -4.79
C GLY A 36 -11.14 6.82 -4.39
N ASP A 37 -11.49 6.21 -3.26
CA ASP A 37 -10.94 4.92 -2.84
C ASP A 37 -11.26 3.81 -3.86
N ARG A 38 -12.53 3.70 -4.29
CA ARG A 38 -12.96 2.71 -5.28
C ARG A 38 -12.26 2.88 -6.62
N ILE A 39 -12.25 4.10 -7.16
CA ILE A 39 -11.57 4.45 -8.42
C ILE A 39 -10.08 4.15 -8.31
N GLY A 40 -9.44 4.66 -7.26
CA GLY A 40 -8.03 4.47 -7.01
C GLY A 40 -7.65 2.99 -6.96
N ARG A 41 -8.43 2.17 -6.26
CA ARG A 41 -8.23 0.70 -6.16
C ARG A 41 -8.41 -0.02 -7.49
N ALA A 42 -9.32 0.42 -8.34
CA ALA A 42 -9.47 -0.13 -9.69
C ALA A 42 -8.25 0.21 -10.55
N LEU A 43 -7.83 1.48 -10.54
CA LEU A 43 -6.74 1.97 -11.38
C LEU A 43 -5.36 1.39 -11.01
N ILE A 44 -5.06 1.17 -9.73
CA ILE A 44 -3.75 0.59 -9.31
C ILE A 44 -3.53 -0.85 -9.76
N ARG A 45 -4.58 -1.53 -10.26
CA ARG A 45 -4.48 -2.89 -10.82
C ARG A 45 -3.95 -2.88 -12.26
N GLU A 46 -4.04 -1.75 -12.94
CA GLU A 46 -3.52 -1.55 -14.28
C GLU A 46 -2.04 -1.15 -14.23
N VAL A 47 -1.39 -1.08 -15.38
CA VAL A 47 0.01 -0.64 -15.52
C VAL A 47 0.12 0.76 -16.13
N GLY A 48 1.20 1.48 -15.80
CA GLY A 48 1.55 2.74 -16.47
C GLY A 48 0.82 3.96 -15.91
N ASN A 49 0.19 4.77 -16.77
CA ASN A 49 -0.44 6.01 -16.34
C ASN A 49 -1.66 5.81 -15.41
N PRO A 50 -2.58 4.85 -15.68
CA PRO A 50 -3.66 4.52 -14.75
C PRO A 50 -3.14 4.22 -13.34
N PHE A 51 -2.07 3.44 -13.21
CA PHE A 51 -1.46 3.13 -11.91
C PHE A 51 -1.03 4.39 -11.16
N ARG A 52 -0.32 5.31 -11.85
CA ARG A 52 0.19 6.54 -11.24
C ARG A 52 -0.95 7.42 -10.72
N ILE A 53 -2.00 7.56 -11.53
CA ILE A 53 -3.19 8.34 -11.17
C ILE A 53 -3.95 7.67 -10.02
N GLY A 54 -4.17 6.36 -10.09
CA GLY A 54 -4.81 5.60 -9.03
C GLY A 54 -4.08 5.74 -7.70
N ARG A 55 -2.74 5.60 -7.71
CA ARG A 55 -1.91 5.79 -6.52
C ARG A 55 -2.02 7.22 -5.96
N HIS A 56 -2.07 8.23 -6.83
CA HIS A 56 -2.26 9.62 -6.42
C HIS A 56 -3.62 9.85 -5.75
N ILE A 57 -4.70 9.38 -6.37
CA ILE A 57 -6.06 9.46 -5.79
C ILE A 57 -6.10 8.78 -4.42
N LEU A 58 -5.55 7.56 -4.29
CA LEU A 58 -5.52 6.86 -3.00
C LEU A 58 -4.70 7.62 -1.93
N THR A 59 -3.67 8.35 -2.35
CA THR A 59 -2.89 9.21 -1.45
C THR A 59 -3.72 10.39 -0.95
N LEU A 60 -4.52 11.02 -1.83
CA LEU A 60 -5.41 12.12 -1.46
C LEU A 60 -6.54 11.69 -0.51
N VAL A 61 -6.99 10.43 -0.62
CA VAL A 61 -8.02 9.85 0.25
C VAL A 61 -7.47 9.40 1.60
N ALA A 62 -6.17 9.08 1.68
CA ALA A 62 -5.54 8.60 2.91
C ALA A 62 -5.59 9.67 4.02
N PRO A 63 -6.11 9.36 5.23
CA PRO A 63 -6.29 10.35 6.31
C PRO A 63 -4.99 11.05 6.76
N ASP A 64 -3.89 10.31 6.73
CA ASP A 64 -2.54 10.75 7.11
C ASP A 64 -1.65 11.02 5.88
N GLY A 65 -2.22 10.97 4.66
CA GLY A 65 -1.46 11.04 3.41
C GLY A 65 -0.64 9.78 3.12
N TYR A 66 -0.72 8.74 3.96
CA TYR A 66 0.02 7.51 3.77
C TYR A 66 -0.88 6.38 3.29
N LEU A 67 -0.63 6.00 2.05
CA LEU A 67 -1.30 4.89 1.44
C LEU A 67 -0.97 3.58 2.18
N LEU A 68 -1.97 2.96 2.80
CA LEU A 68 -1.85 1.69 3.50
C LEU A 68 -2.33 0.51 2.64
N PRO A 69 -1.74 -0.69 2.82
CA PRO A 69 -2.21 -1.89 2.15
C PRO A 69 -3.71 -2.13 2.39
N PRO A 70 -4.44 -2.65 1.38
CA PRO A 70 -5.83 -3.10 1.52
C PRO A 70 -6.00 -4.03 2.73
N LEU A 71 -7.18 -4.02 3.35
CA LEU A 71 -7.48 -4.85 4.51
C LEU A 71 -7.30 -6.35 4.22
N GLU A 72 -7.49 -6.75 2.97
CA GLU A 72 -7.29 -8.12 2.47
C GLU A 72 -5.84 -8.60 2.65
N LEU A 73 -4.84 -7.71 2.55
CA LEU A 73 -3.45 -8.03 2.89
C LEU A 73 -3.19 -8.05 4.41
N ARG A 74 -4.16 -7.62 5.21
CA ARG A 74 -4.13 -7.66 6.68
C ARG A 74 -4.84 -8.90 7.25
N PHE A 75 -5.46 -9.74 6.42
CA PHE A 75 -6.15 -10.96 6.87
C PHE A 75 -5.35 -12.22 6.49
N PHE A 76 -4.20 -12.43 7.12
CA PHE A 76 -3.54 -13.74 7.11
C PHE A 76 -4.18 -14.61 8.22
N ARG A 77 -4.90 -15.67 7.84
CA ARG A 77 -5.65 -16.54 8.77
C ARG A 77 -4.79 -17.56 9.54
N GLN A 78 -3.48 -17.59 9.31
CA GLN A 78 -2.56 -18.42 10.08
C GLN A 78 -1.65 -17.51 10.87
N ASP A 79 -2.06 -17.21 12.10
CA ASP A 79 -1.17 -16.63 13.11
C ASP A 79 -0.07 -17.66 13.39
N VAL A 80 0.96 -17.67 12.53
CA VAL A 80 2.21 -18.37 12.80
C VAL A 80 2.92 -17.47 13.80
N SER A 81 2.48 -17.60 15.05
CA SER A 81 3.13 -17.08 16.23
C SER A 81 4.64 -17.23 16.02
N CYS A 82 5.30 -16.11 15.67
CA CYS A 82 6.74 -16.10 15.58
C CYS A 82 7.23 -16.46 16.98
N ARG A 83 7.89 -17.62 17.11
CA ARG A 83 8.21 -18.20 18.42
C ARG A 83 9.08 -17.27 19.28
N ARG A 84 9.77 -16.28 18.68
CA ARG A 84 10.68 -15.33 19.35
C ARG A 84 10.87 -14.04 18.55
N ASP A 85 10.26 -12.95 19.02
CA ASP A 85 10.41 -11.61 18.44
C ASP A 85 11.84 -11.06 18.54
N ASP A 86 12.58 -11.43 19.57
CA ASP A 86 13.97 -11.03 19.78
C ASP A 86 14.92 -11.51 18.66
N LEU A 87 14.50 -12.51 17.88
CA LEU A 87 15.26 -13.06 16.76
C LEU A 87 14.85 -12.48 15.40
N LEU A 88 13.84 -11.62 15.34
CA LEU A 88 13.42 -11.00 14.08
C LEU A 88 14.28 -9.76 13.77
N PRO A 89 14.68 -9.55 12.51
CA PRO A 89 15.32 -8.30 12.10
C PRO A 89 14.40 -7.10 12.37
N LEU A 90 14.98 -6.02 12.87
CA LEU A 90 14.28 -4.76 13.16
C LEU A 90 14.43 -3.80 11.99
N VAL A 91 13.32 -3.35 11.41
CA VAL A 91 13.30 -2.26 10.43
C VAL A 91 12.93 -0.95 11.11
N THR A 92 13.88 -0.02 11.18
CA THR A 92 13.67 1.31 11.77
C THR A 92 14.65 2.35 11.21
N PRO A 93 14.17 3.50 10.69
CA PRO A 93 12.77 3.79 10.42
C PRO A 93 12.23 2.96 9.25
N TRP A 94 10.93 2.64 9.27
CA TRP A 94 10.26 1.88 8.21
C TRP A 94 9.24 2.71 7.42
N SER A 95 9.01 2.34 6.16
CA SER A 95 8.00 2.93 5.27
C SER A 95 7.34 1.84 4.43
N VAL A 96 6.09 2.07 4.01
CA VAL A 96 5.35 1.20 3.10
C VAL A 96 5.01 1.98 1.84
N THR A 97 5.18 1.34 0.70
CA THR A 97 4.87 1.93 -0.61
C THR A 97 4.13 0.93 -1.49
N LEU A 98 3.32 1.47 -2.40
CA LEU A 98 2.77 0.72 -3.51
C LEU A 98 3.68 0.96 -4.72
N TRP A 99 4.40 -0.07 -5.14
CA TRP A 99 5.40 -0.02 -6.20
C TRP A 99 4.94 -0.77 -7.45
N GLN A 100 5.38 -0.32 -8.63
CA GLN A 100 5.15 -0.98 -9.91
C GLN A 100 6.32 -0.71 -10.86
N SER A 101 6.86 -1.75 -11.51
CA SER A 101 7.58 -1.58 -12.79
C SER A 101 6.57 -1.68 -13.92
N GLY A 102 6.67 -0.83 -14.95
CA GLY A 102 5.62 -0.60 -15.95
C GLY A 102 5.13 -1.81 -16.78
N HIS A 103 5.63 -3.02 -16.53
CA HIS A 103 5.24 -4.27 -17.18
C HIS A 103 4.73 -5.35 -16.21
N VAL A 104 4.66 -5.08 -14.90
CA VAL A 104 4.11 -6.03 -13.90
C VAL A 104 3.02 -5.37 -13.06
N PRO A 105 2.07 -6.15 -12.49
CA PRO A 105 1.10 -5.62 -11.54
C PRO A 105 1.78 -4.94 -10.35
N ALA A 106 1.12 -3.93 -9.80
CA ALA A 106 1.61 -3.24 -8.61
C ALA A 106 1.72 -4.21 -7.41
N ARG A 107 2.73 -4.00 -6.57
CA ARG A 107 2.93 -4.75 -5.33
C ARG A 107 3.23 -3.81 -4.18
N TRP A 108 2.79 -4.21 -3.00
CA TRP A 108 3.17 -3.51 -1.79
C TRP A 108 4.58 -3.89 -1.39
N GLU A 109 5.34 -2.88 -0.97
CA GLU A 109 6.68 -3.07 -0.45
C GLU A 109 6.80 -2.38 0.90
N ILE A 110 7.60 -2.97 1.77
CA ILE A 110 8.06 -2.36 3.01
C ILE A 110 9.56 -2.17 2.93
N GLY A 111 10.05 -1.04 3.42
CA GLY A 111 11.47 -0.73 3.34
C GLY A 111 11.92 0.20 4.44
N GLY A 112 13.24 0.24 4.64
CA GLY A 112 13.85 0.98 5.74
C GLY A 112 15.27 0.50 6.02
N THR A 113 15.83 0.99 7.12
CA THR A 113 17.08 0.45 7.67
C THR A 113 16.76 -0.80 8.47
N VAL A 114 17.32 -1.93 8.09
CA VAL A 114 17.18 -3.20 8.79
C VAL A 114 18.40 -3.47 9.65
N ILE A 115 18.16 -3.96 10.87
CA ILE A 115 19.17 -4.38 11.84
C ILE A 115 18.90 -5.87 12.12
N TRP A 116 19.83 -6.73 11.75
CA TRP A 116 19.73 -8.17 12.00
C TRP A 116 20.18 -8.53 13.42
N PRO A 117 19.77 -9.70 13.96
CA PRO A 117 20.15 -10.13 15.31
C PRO A 117 21.66 -10.26 15.54
N ASP A 118 22.44 -10.47 14.48
CA ASP A 118 23.90 -10.53 14.54
C ASP A 118 24.58 -9.14 14.59
N GLY A 119 23.79 -8.07 14.58
CA GLY A 119 24.25 -6.68 14.59
C GLY A 119 24.59 -6.11 13.22
N SER A 120 24.45 -6.88 12.14
CA SER A 120 24.60 -6.34 10.79
C SER A 120 23.49 -5.33 10.48
N VAL A 121 23.80 -4.35 9.64
CA VAL A 121 22.88 -3.27 9.27
C VAL A 121 22.84 -3.13 7.75
N GLY A 122 21.64 -2.94 7.22
CA GLY A 122 21.41 -2.78 5.78
C GLY A 122 20.24 -1.85 5.50
N ARG A 123 20.06 -1.52 4.22
CA ARG A 123 18.87 -0.80 3.74
C ARG A 123 18.28 -1.56 2.57
N GLY A 124 16.97 -1.75 2.60
CA GLY A 124 16.29 -2.57 1.60
C GLY A 124 14.82 -2.23 1.46
N TRP A 125 14.23 -2.84 0.42
CA TRP A 125 12.80 -2.91 0.17
C TRP A 125 12.46 -4.37 -0.09
N TRP A 126 11.36 -4.81 0.51
CA TRP A 126 10.89 -6.20 0.46
C TRP A 126 9.43 -6.22 0.07
N ARG A 127 9.01 -7.28 -0.63
CA ARG A 127 7.60 -7.42 -0.98
C ARG A 127 6.80 -7.66 0.29
N LEU A 128 5.84 -6.81 0.56
CA LEU A 128 4.95 -6.93 1.71
C LEU A 128 3.85 -7.96 1.39
N LEU A 129 3.82 -9.03 2.17
CA LEU A 129 2.80 -10.07 2.11
C LEU A 129 1.72 -9.87 3.17
N HIS A 130 2.10 -9.37 4.35
CA HIS A 130 1.18 -9.07 5.43
C HIS A 130 1.73 -8.00 6.36
N LEU A 131 0.87 -7.11 6.84
CA LEU A 131 1.16 -6.10 7.86
C LEU A 131 0.18 -6.31 9.02
N THR A 132 0.71 -6.46 10.24
CA THR A 132 -0.14 -6.62 11.42
C THR A 132 -0.96 -5.35 11.67
N GLU A 133 -2.14 -5.50 12.27
CA GLU A 133 -3.07 -4.38 12.52
C GLU A 133 -2.44 -3.29 13.39
N ASP A 134 -1.68 -3.69 14.40
CA ASP A 134 -0.90 -2.83 15.31
C ASP A 134 0.36 -2.23 14.66
N ARG A 135 0.70 -2.66 13.44
CA ARG A 135 1.87 -2.22 12.66
C ARG A 135 3.19 -2.46 13.38
N THR A 136 3.27 -3.47 14.24
CA THR A 136 4.51 -3.87 14.93
C THR A 136 5.31 -4.91 14.14
N ARG A 137 4.69 -5.62 13.21
CA ARG A 137 5.33 -6.65 12.38
C ARG A 137 4.87 -6.62 10.93
N ALA A 138 5.75 -7.05 10.05
CA ALA A 138 5.45 -7.31 8.66
C ALA A 138 5.97 -8.68 8.22
N ARG A 139 5.16 -9.42 7.47
CA ARG A 139 5.61 -10.59 6.71
C ARG A 139 6.01 -10.13 5.32
N THR A 140 7.21 -10.51 4.91
CA THR A 140 7.74 -10.30 3.57
C THR A 140 7.99 -11.63 2.87
N ASP A 141 8.44 -11.54 1.62
CA ASP A 141 8.96 -12.67 0.84
C ASP A 141 10.26 -13.26 1.41
N GLU A 142 11.00 -12.51 2.24
CA GLU A 142 12.22 -12.98 2.90
C GLU A 142 12.03 -13.47 4.35
N GLY A 143 10.92 -13.11 4.99
CA GLY A 143 10.72 -13.50 6.38
C GLY A 143 9.75 -12.61 7.15
N TRP A 144 9.78 -12.73 8.47
CA TRP A 144 9.11 -11.77 9.35
C TRP A 144 10.08 -10.66 9.75
N LEU A 145 9.57 -9.44 9.85
CA LEU A 145 10.29 -8.25 10.27
C LEU A 145 9.57 -7.61 11.45
N ARG A 146 10.34 -7.11 12.42
CA ARG A 146 9.86 -6.20 13.45
C ARG A 146 9.93 -4.77 12.95
N LEU A 147 8.92 -3.98 13.27
CA LEU A 147 8.80 -2.60 12.84
C LEU A 147 9.05 -1.68 14.04
N GLY A 148 10.04 -0.80 13.90
CA GLY A 148 10.31 0.27 14.86
C GLY A 148 9.55 1.54 14.51
N THR A 149 10.26 2.66 14.47
CA THR A 149 9.65 3.97 14.16
C THR A 149 9.25 4.05 12.69
N ARG A 150 8.07 4.59 12.39
CA ARG A 150 7.69 4.87 11.00
C ARG A 150 8.43 6.11 10.52
N MET A 151 8.95 6.10 9.30
CA MET A 151 9.77 7.18 8.73
C MET A 151 9.04 8.55 8.72
N HIS A 152 7.72 8.55 8.79
CA HIS A 152 6.92 9.76 8.77
C HIS A 152 5.72 9.73 9.74
N SER A 153 5.91 9.14 10.93
CA SER A 153 4.95 9.29 12.06
C SER A 153 5.04 10.67 12.68
#